data_AF-L1NU55-F1
#
_entry.id   AF-L1NU55-F1
#
_cell.length_a   1.000
_cell.length_b   1.000
_cell.length_c   1.000
_cell.angle_alpha   90.00
_cell.angle_beta   90.00
_cell.angle_gamma   90.00
#
_symmetry.space_group_name_H-M   'P 1'
#
loop_
_entity.id
_entity.type
_entity.pdbx_description
1 polymer ?
#
loop_
_entity_poly.entity_id
_entity_poly.type
_entity_poly.pdbx_seq_one_letter_code
_entity_poly.pdbx_strand_id
1 'polypeptide(L)'
;MGTSCKLAPAGREQIIRKKMNIEQKYTDLIKHCEQLDYSNIESIFEYANNELSKHSWELALVIMVNICMKHPDLPADELSDHIFLVMEYEGTETTYEYMRQKYHKTEDIAVKEILSLLMEVLESKYTKMRISLKR
;
A
#
# COMPACT_ATOMS: atom_id res chain seq x y z
N MET A 1 53.94 -19.75 -14.16
CA MET A 1 52.76 -20.56 -13.77
C MET A 1 51.81 -19.65 -13.01
N GLY A 2 50.77 -19.17 -13.66
CA GLY A 2 49.82 -18.21 -13.08
C GLY A 2 48.57 -18.92 -12.60
N THR A 3 48.35 -18.98 -11.29
CA THR A 3 47.08 -19.39 -10.70
C THR A 3 46.17 -18.15 -10.60
N SER A 4 45.46 -17.87 -11.69
CA SER A 4 44.29 -16.98 -11.65
C SER A 4 43.20 -17.70 -10.85
N CYS A 5 43.06 -17.32 -9.58
CA CYS A 5 42.01 -17.82 -8.71
C CYS A 5 40.66 -17.22 -9.16
N LYS A 6 40.01 -17.85 -10.15
CA LYS A 6 38.63 -17.55 -10.51
C LYS A 6 37.73 -17.99 -9.36
N LEU A 7 37.30 -17.03 -8.54
CA LEU A 7 36.19 -17.23 -7.60
C LEU A 7 34.98 -17.77 -8.36
N ALA A 8 34.44 -18.90 -7.88
CA ALA A 8 33.33 -19.61 -8.48
C ALA A 8 32.08 -18.70 -8.64
N PRO A 9 31.31 -18.83 -9.74
CA PRO A 9 30.14 -18.00 -10.01
C PRO A 9 29.08 -18.03 -8.90
N ALA A 10 28.93 -19.17 -8.22
CA ALA A 10 27.99 -19.36 -7.11
C ALA A 10 28.22 -18.42 -5.91
N GLY A 11 29.48 -18.03 -5.66
CA GLY A 11 29.83 -17.12 -4.56
C GLY A 11 29.41 -15.67 -4.82
N ARG A 12 29.37 -15.24 -6.10
CA ARG A 12 28.95 -13.88 -6.46
C ARG A 12 27.43 -13.73 -6.43
N GLU A 13 26.69 -14.75 -6.88
CA GLU A 13 25.22 -14.79 -6.78
C GLU A 13 24.73 -14.84 -5.32
N GLN A 14 25.42 -15.57 -4.44
CA GLN A 14 25.05 -15.65 -3.03
C GLN A 14 25.37 -14.37 -2.24
N ILE A 15 26.40 -13.62 -2.64
CA ILE A 15 26.72 -12.29 -2.08
C ILE A 15 25.72 -11.22 -2.57
N ILE A 16 25.21 -11.34 -3.80
CA ILE A 16 24.13 -10.48 -4.31
C ILE A 16 22.80 -10.81 -3.62
N ARG A 17 22.48 -12.10 -3.39
CA ARG A 17 21.29 -12.53 -2.62
C ARG A 17 21.30 -12.11 -1.15
N LYS A 18 22.49 -11.86 -0.57
CA LYS A 18 22.64 -11.25 0.77
C LYS A 18 22.56 -9.71 0.75
N LYS A 19 22.59 -9.06 -0.42
CA LYS A 19 22.56 -7.60 -0.58
C LYS A 19 21.15 -7.15 -1.00
N MET A 20 20.48 -6.43 -0.09
CA MET A 20 19.20 -5.73 -0.31
C MET A 20 18.03 -6.62 -0.75
N ASN A 21 17.43 -7.33 0.19
CA ASN A 21 16.08 -7.87 0.00
C ASN A 21 15.02 -6.79 0.31
N ILE A 22 15.01 -5.72 -0.50
CA ILE A 22 14.10 -4.57 -0.31
C ILE A 22 12.65 -5.02 -0.48
N GLU A 23 12.36 -5.89 -1.45
CA GLU A 23 11.02 -6.42 -1.69
C GLU A 23 10.46 -7.15 -0.46
N GLN A 24 11.26 -8.03 0.16
CA GLN A 24 10.84 -8.70 1.40
C GLN A 24 10.63 -7.70 2.54
N LYS A 25 11.56 -6.75 2.73
CA LYS A 25 11.43 -5.74 3.79
C LYS A 25 10.19 -4.87 3.60
N TYR A 26 9.89 -4.50 2.35
CA TYR A 26 8.69 -3.76 2.02
C TYR A 26 7.45 -4.61 2.28
N THR A 27 7.45 -5.87 1.86
CA THR A 27 6.36 -6.82 2.14
C THR A 27 6.14 -7.00 3.64
N ASP A 28 7.21 -7.10 4.43
CA ASP A 28 7.14 -7.23 5.88
C ASP A 28 6.61 -5.94 6.53
N LEU A 29 6.98 -4.78 6.00
CA LEU A 29 6.47 -3.49 6.44
C LEU A 29 4.97 -3.35 6.16
N ILE A 30 4.51 -3.72 4.96
CA ILE A 30 3.08 -3.74 4.60
C ILE A 30 2.31 -4.67 5.54
N LYS A 31 2.81 -5.89 5.77
CA LYS A 31 2.19 -6.83 6.72
C LYS A 31 2.14 -6.27 8.14
N HIS A 32 3.18 -5.56 8.57
CA HIS A 32 3.18 -4.89 9.86
C HIS A 32 2.07 -3.83 9.94
N CYS A 33 1.92 -2.98 8.92
CA CYS A 33 0.84 -2.00 8.82
C CYS A 33 -0.55 -2.65 8.93
N GLU A 34 -0.77 -3.80 8.28
CA GLU A 34 -2.04 -4.54 8.31
C GLU A 34 -2.40 -5.10 9.70
N GLN A 35 -1.39 -5.32 10.55
CA GLN A 35 -1.52 -5.90 11.89
C GLN A 35 -1.58 -4.85 13.01
N LEU A 36 -1.45 -3.56 12.67
CA LEU A 36 -1.60 -2.50 13.64
C LEU A 36 -3.00 -2.50 14.27
N ASP A 37 -3.10 -1.97 15.47
CA ASP A 37 -4.38 -1.72 16.12
C ASP A 37 -5.00 -0.46 15.52
N TYR A 38 -6.16 -0.61 14.88
CA TYR A 38 -6.92 0.48 14.26
C TYR A 38 -8.03 1.03 15.16
N SER A 39 -7.99 0.78 16.47
CA SER A 39 -9.03 1.21 17.42
C SER A 39 -9.17 2.74 17.53
N ASN A 40 -8.06 3.49 17.42
CA ASN A 40 -8.07 4.96 17.47
C ASN A 40 -7.88 5.56 16.08
N ILE A 41 -8.98 5.64 15.33
CA ILE A 41 -9.00 6.05 13.92
C ILE A 41 -8.38 7.45 13.74
N GLU A 42 -8.82 8.44 14.52
CA GLU A 42 -8.39 9.84 14.38
C GLU A 42 -6.87 9.98 14.54
N SER A 43 -6.30 9.44 15.63
CA SER A 43 -4.87 9.55 15.88
C SER A 43 -4.03 8.80 14.84
N ILE A 44 -4.52 7.66 14.33
CA ILE A 44 -3.82 6.89 13.30
C ILE A 44 -3.88 7.61 11.97
N PHE A 45 -5.03 8.19 11.63
CA PHE A 45 -5.18 9.01 10.43
C PHE A 45 -4.28 10.24 10.48
N GLU A 46 -4.29 10.99 11.59
CA GLU A 46 -3.42 12.16 11.78
C GLU A 46 -1.94 11.78 11.66
N TYR A 47 -1.52 10.67 12.27
CA TYR A 47 -0.17 10.18 12.14
C TYR A 47 0.18 9.82 10.69
N ALA A 48 -0.69 9.09 9.99
CA ALA A 48 -0.49 8.73 8.60
C ALA A 48 -0.37 9.97 7.71
N ASN A 49 -1.29 10.92 7.88
CA ASN A 49 -1.40 12.11 7.06
C ASN A 49 -0.31 13.16 7.33
N ASN A 50 0.09 13.34 8.59
CA ASN A 50 0.98 14.43 8.98
C ASN A 50 2.43 13.97 9.19
N GLU A 51 2.66 12.74 9.63
CA GLU A 51 4.00 12.25 9.96
C GLU A 51 4.50 11.23 8.94
N LEU A 52 3.73 10.18 8.65
CA LEU A 52 4.18 9.13 7.73
C LEU A 52 4.27 9.61 6.28
N SER A 53 3.34 10.45 5.85
CA SER A 53 3.31 11.05 4.51
C SER A 53 4.57 11.83 4.15
N LYS A 54 5.23 12.47 5.13
CA LYS A 54 6.51 13.17 4.96
C LYS A 54 7.63 12.24 4.48
N HIS A 55 7.47 10.93 4.73
CA HIS A 55 8.42 9.90 4.33
C HIS A 55 7.93 9.07 3.15
N SER A 56 6.65 8.69 3.15
CA SER A 56 6.04 7.88 2.09
C SER A 56 4.51 8.01 2.10
N TRP A 57 3.98 8.66 1.06
CA TRP A 57 2.54 8.64 0.79
C TRP A 57 2.00 7.25 0.53
N GLU A 58 2.77 6.37 -0.10
CA GLU A 58 2.34 5.00 -0.35
C GLU A 58 2.08 4.23 0.95
N LEU A 59 2.95 4.35 1.95
CA LEU A 59 2.73 3.76 3.27
C LEU A 59 1.61 4.45 4.04
N ALA A 60 1.50 5.78 3.95
CA ALA A 60 0.38 6.52 4.56
C ALA A 60 -0.97 6.06 3.99
N LEU A 61 -1.06 5.88 2.67
CA LEU A 61 -2.25 5.36 2.01
C LEU A 61 -2.55 3.92 2.38
N VAL A 62 -1.54 3.07 2.60
CA VAL A 62 -1.76 1.71 3.12
C VAL A 62 -2.42 1.77 4.50
N ILE A 63 -1.99 2.67 5.39
CA ILE A 63 -2.64 2.88 6.69
C ILE A 63 -4.09 3.37 6.51
N MET A 64 -4.32 4.37 5.66
CA MET A 64 -5.66 4.91 5.40
C MET A 64 -6.62 3.87 4.80
N VAL A 65 -6.14 3.03 3.87
CA VAL A 65 -6.93 1.91 3.34
C VAL A 65 -7.25 0.90 4.45
N ASN A 66 -6.29 0.60 5.33
CA ASN A 66 -6.56 -0.31 6.45
C ASN A 66 -7.56 0.29 7.45
N ILE A 67 -7.55 1.60 7.69
CA ILE A 67 -8.60 2.29 8.47
C ILE A 67 -9.98 1.95 7.86
N CYS A 68 -10.15 2.19 6.56
CA CYS A 68 -11.41 1.89 5.84
C CYS A 68 -11.79 0.41 5.89
N MET A 69 -10.83 -0.50 5.75
CA MET A 69 -11.10 -1.94 5.78
C MET A 69 -11.45 -2.46 7.19
N LYS A 70 -10.90 -1.85 8.25
CA LYS A 70 -11.17 -2.26 9.64
C LYS A 70 -12.44 -1.63 10.19
N HIS A 71 -12.88 -0.53 9.58
CA HIS A 71 -14.09 0.20 9.94
C HIS A 71 -14.91 0.50 8.66
N PRO A 72 -15.48 -0.53 8.01
CA PRO A 72 -16.20 -0.31 6.75
C PRO A 72 -17.46 0.55 6.91
N ASP A 73 -18.01 0.64 8.12
CA ASP A 73 -19.11 1.54 8.49
C ASP A 73 -18.64 2.94 8.91
N LEU A 74 -17.43 3.34 8.49
CA LEU A 74 -16.89 4.67 8.73
C LEU A 74 -17.94 5.71 8.30
N PRO A 75 -18.38 6.61 9.20
CA PRO A 75 -19.38 7.59 8.86
C PRO A 75 -18.90 8.44 7.69
N ALA A 76 -19.83 8.85 6.83
CA ALA A 76 -19.58 9.82 5.76
C ALA A 76 -19.37 11.21 6.38
N ASP A 77 -18.20 11.39 6.98
CA ASP A 77 -17.76 12.57 7.70
C ASP A 77 -16.47 13.16 7.09
N GLU A 78 -15.97 14.21 7.73
CA GLU A 78 -14.76 14.92 7.31
C GLU A 78 -13.54 14.00 7.15
N LEU A 79 -13.41 12.95 7.97
CA LEU A 79 -12.29 12.02 7.89
C LEU A 79 -12.42 11.11 6.65
N SER A 80 -13.63 10.60 6.38
CA SER A 80 -13.87 9.81 5.18
C SER A 80 -13.61 10.62 3.90
N ASP A 81 -14.12 11.86 3.83
CA ASP A 81 -13.91 12.78 2.71
C ASP A 81 -12.42 13.08 2.51
N HIS A 82 -11.67 13.25 3.61
CA HIS A 82 -10.24 13.47 3.55
C HIS A 82 -9.49 12.26 2.97
N ILE A 83 -9.85 11.03 3.38
CA ILE A 83 -9.24 9.82 2.82
C ILE A 83 -9.48 9.72 1.31
N PHE A 84 -10.70 10.01 0.84
CA PHE A 84 -11.00 10.02 -0.60
C PHE A 84 -10.21 11.08 -1.36
N LEU A 85 -10.08 12.29 -0.78
CA LEU A 85 -9.28 13.36 -1.38
C LEU A 85 -7.80 12.96 -1.50
N VAL A 86 -7.21 12.45 -0.43
CA VAL A 86 -5.81 12.01 -0.43
C VAL A 86 -5.60 10.85 -1.40
N MET A 87 -6.56 9.92 -1.50
CA MET A 87 -6.53 8.86 -2.50
C MET A 87 -6.51 9.43 -3.92
N GLU A 88 -7.35 10.42 -4.24
CA GLU A 88 -7.36 11.07 -5.57
C GLU A 88 -6.03 11.75 -5.87
N TYR A 89 -5.43 12.47 -4.93
CA TYR A 89 -4.20 13.23 -5.16
C TYR A 89 -2.94 12.36 -5.17
N GLU A 90 -2.77 11.50 -4.16
CA GLU A 90 -1.51 10.81 -3.89
C GLU A 90 -1.54 9.33 -4.31
N GLY A 91 -2.72 8.75 -4.51
CA GLY A 91 -2.84 7.34 -4.82
C GLY A 91 -2.24 6.93 -6.16
N THR A 92 -1.66 5.74 -6.20
CA THR A 92 -0.85 5.24 -7.32
C THR A 92 -1.35 3.89 -7.84
N GLU A 93 -0.77 3.40 -8.94
CA GLU A 93 -1.01 2.04 -9.44
C GLU A 93 -0.67 0.97 -8.38
N THR A 94 0.37 1.17 -7.55
CA THR A 94 0.71 0.20 -6.50
C THR A 94 -0.30 0.22 -5.35
N THR A 95 -0.83 1.40 -4.99
CA THR A 95 -1.93 1.53 -4.03
C THR A 95 -3.20 0.84 -4.55
N TYR A 96 -3.51 0.99 -5.84
CA TYR A 96 -4.62 0.30 -6.49
C TYR A 96 -4.46 -1.22 -6.43
N GLU A 97 -3.27 -1.74 -6.78
CA GLU A 97 -2.99 -3.18 -6.71
C GLU A 97 -3.06 -3.72 -5.28
N TYR A 98 -2.63 -2.95 -4.29
CA TYR A 98 -2.82 -3.31 -2.88
C TYR A 98 -4.30 -3.49 -2.55
N MET A 99 -5.15 -2.50 -2.87
CA MET A 99 -6.60 -2.57 -2.65
C MET A 99 -7.24 -3.73 -3.41
N ARG A 100 -6.87 -3.94 -4.67
CA ARG A 100 -7.36 -5.05 -5.50
C ARG A 100 -7.03 -6.40 -4.89
N GLN A 101 -5.79 -6.58 -4.41
CA GLN A 101 -5.40 -7.81 -3.73
C GLN A 101 -6.20 -8.03 -2.45
N LYS A 102 -6.50 -6.99 -1.68
CA LYS A 102 -7.35 -7.08 -0.49
C LYS A 102 -8.80 -7.42 -0.85
N TYR A 103 -9.34 -6.78 -1.87
CA TYR A 103 -10.69 -7.01 -2.39
C TYR A 103 -10.92 -8.48 -2.77
N HIS A 104 -9.95 -9.10 -3.47
CA HIS A 104 -10.05 -10.51 -3.85
C HIS A 104 -9.82 -11.50 -2.70
N LYS A 105 -9.18 -11.08 -1.61
CA LYS A 105 -8.89 -11.95 -0.45
C LYS A 105 -9.99 -11.93 0.62
N THR A 106 -10.77 -10.84 0.70
CA THR A 106 -11.83 -10.73 1.70
C THR A 106 -13.13 -11.40 1.23
N GLU A 107 -13.90 -11.96 2.16
CA GLU A 107 -15.28 -12.39 1.94
C GLU A 107 -16.30 -11.38 2.47
N ASP A 108 -15.85 -10.42 3.29
CA ASP A 108 -16.70 -9.38 3.88
C ASP A 108 -17.19 -8.40 2.80
N ILE A 109 -18.51 -8.28 2.69
CA ILE A 109 -19.20 -7.46 1.69
C ILE A 109 -18.96 -5.98 1.94
N ALA A 110 -19.03 -5.52 3.20
CA ALA A 110 -18.85 -4.12 3.54
C ALA A 110 -17.40 -3.67 3.23
N VAL A 111 -16.42 -4.55 3.51
CA VAL A 111 -15.02 -4.31 3.13
C VAL A 111 -14.83 -4.27 1.61
N LYS A 112 -15.56 -5.09 0.86
CA LYS A 112 -15.51 -5.05 -0.62
C LYS A 112 -16.08 -3.75 -1.17
N GLU A 113 -17.20 -3.29 -0.62
CA GLU A 113 -17.85 -2.06 -1.04
C GLU A 113 -16.92 -0.86 -0.84
N ILE A 114 -16.33 -0.71 0.35
CA ILE A 114 -15.42 0.42 0.61
C ILE A 114 -14.15 0.36 -0.24
N LEU A 115 -13.59 -0.84 -0.47
CA LEU A 115 -12.45 -1.00 -1.38
C LEU A 115 -12.82 -0.68 -2.83
N SER A 116 -14.03 -1.02 -3.27
CA SER A 116 -14.53 -0.66 -4.61
C SER A 116 -14.60 0.85 -4.76
N LEU A 117 -15.18 1.56 -3.79
CA LEU A 117 -15.27 3.02 -3.80
C LEU A 117 -13.88 3.68 -3.89
N LEU A 118 -12.92 3.23 -3.09
CA LEU A 118 -11.56 3.76 -3.12
C LEU A 118 -10.85 3.46 -4.46
N MET A 119 -11.06 2.26 -5.02
CA MET A 119 -10.53 1.90 -6.34
C MET A 119 -11.14 2.76 -7.46
N GLU A 120 -12.44 3.04 -7.42
CA GLU A 120 -13.14 3.90 -8.38
C GLU A 120 -12.58 5.32 -8.41
N VAL A 121 -12.12 5.85 -7.27
CA VAL A 121 -11.42 7.14 -7.21
C VAL A 121 -10.12 7.10 -8.03
N LEU A 122 -9.30 6.05 -7.86
CA LEU A 122 -8.07 5.90 -8.63
C LEU A 122 -8.34 5.64 -10.11
N GLU A 123 -9.34 4.83 -10.42
CA GLU A 123 -9.77 4.60 -11.80
C GLU A 123 -10.16 5.92 -12.47
N SER A 124 -10.92 6.77 -11.78
CA SER A 124 -11.33 8.08 -12.26
C SER A 124 -10.12 9.00 -12.47
N LYS A 125 -9.21 9.07 -11.50
CA LYS A 125 -7.94 9.82 -11.60
C LYS A 125 -7.14 9.42 -12.83
N TYR A 126 -6.88 8.12 -13.01
CA TYR A 126 -6.04 7.62 -14.09
C TYR A 126 -6.74 7.65 -15.44
N THR A 127 -8.07 7.54 -15.48
CA THR A 127 -8.87 7.72 -16.70
C THR A 127 -8.72 9.14 -17.25
N LYS A 128 -8.68 10.17 -16.39
CA LYS A 128 -8.37 11.56 -16.81
C LYS A 128 -7.00 11.66 -17.49
N MET A 129 -6.07 10.77 -17.17
CA MET A 129 -4.73 10.65 -17.76
C MET A 129 -4.65 9.67 -18.93
N ARG A 130 -5.78 9.09 -19.37
CA ARG A 130 -5.88 8.06 -20.43
C ARG A 130 -5.14 6.75 -20.09
N ILE A 131 -5.06 6.41 -18.80
CA ILE A 131 -4.47 5.17 -18.31
C ILE A 131 -5.57 4.28 -17.72
N SER A 132 -5.58 2.99 -18.10
CA SER A 132 -6.49 2.00 -17.52
C SER A 132 -5.79 1.21 -16.41
N LEU A 133 -6.36 1.23 -15.21
CA LEU A 133 -5.90 0.41 -14.08
C LEU A 133 -6.53 -0.99 -14.08
N LYS A 134 -7.71 -1.16 -14.69
CA LYS A 134 -8.30 -2.48 -14.91
C LYS A 134 -7.47 -3.21 -15.97
N ARG A 135 -6.61 -4.13 -15.51
CA ARG A 135 -5.90 -5.11 -16.31
C ARG A 135 -6.50 -6.49 -16.13
#